data_AF-A0A1R1PRA1-F1
#
_entry.id   AF-A0A1R1PRA1-F1
#
_cell.length_a   1.000
_cell.length_b   1.000
_cell.length_c   1.000
_cell.angle_alpha   90.00
_cell.angle_beta   90.00
_cell.angle_gamma   90.00
#
_symmetry.space_group_name_H-M   'P 1'
#
loop_
_entity.id
_entity.type
_entity.pdbx_description
1 polymer ?
#
loop_
_entity_poly.entity_id
_entity_poly.type
_entity_poly.pdbx_seq_one_letter_code
_entity_poly.pdbx_strand_id
1 'polypeptide(L)' 'VIQQALGKFGIICIEDLVHEIFTVGPNFKQANTFLWPFKLSSPNGGWTGKKSRHYNDNGSFGDREDKINNLIRQMN' A
#
# COMPACT_ATOMS: atom_id res chain seq x y z
N VAL A 1 14.03 -10.40 12.15
CA VAL A 1 13.75 -10.57 10.71
C VAL A 1 14.10 -9.32 9.92
N ILE A 2 13.48 -8.16 10.18
CA ILE A 2 13.75 -6.91 9.43
C ILE A 2 15.23 -6.50 9.51
N GLN A 3 15.78 -6.31 10.71
CA GLN A 3 17.20 -5.97 10.91
C GLN A 3 18.15 -6.94 10.20
N GLN A 4 17.83 -8.25 10.15
CA GLN A 4 18.68 -9.23 9.49
C GLN A 4 18.70 -9.05 7.96
N ALA A 5 17.55 -8.71 7.36
CA ALA A 5 17.43 -8.54 5.91
C ALA A 5 17.84 -7.14 5.42
N LEU A 6 17.50 -6.10 6.19
CA LEU A 6 17.59 -4.70 5.80
C LEU A 6 18.50 -3.85 6.68
N GLY A 7 19.10 -4.39 7.74
CA GLY A 7 19.92 -3.62 8.68
C GLY A 7 21.12 -2.93 8.04
N LYS A 8 21.66 -3.46 6.93
CA LYS A 8 22.73 -2.80 6.14
C LYS A 8 22.29 -1.48 5.49
N PHE A 9 20.99 -1.23 5.39
CA PHE A 9 20.39 0.00 4.89
C PHE A 9 19.90 0.93 6.03
N GLY A 10 20.19 0.59 7.29
CA GLY A 10 19.76 1.37 8.45
C GLY A 10 18.32 1.10 8.91
N ILE A 11 17.63 0.11 8.31
CA ILE A 11 16.25 -0.25 8.67
C ILE A 11 16.30 -1.41 9.67
N ILE A 12 16.05 -1.13 10.95
CA ILE A 12 16.20 -2.11 12.03
C ILE A 12 14.85 -2.59 12.59
N CYS A 13 13.83 -1.74 12.58
CA CYS A 13 12.50 -2.07 13.07
C CYS A 13 11.39 -1.85 12.01
N ILE A 14 10.14 -2.10 12.40
CA ILE A 14 8.97 -1.93 11.51
C ILE A 14 8.74 -0.45 11.22
N GLU A 15 8.96 0.41 12.22
CA GLU A 15 8.77 1.86 12.12
C GLU A 15 9.72 2.48 11.11
N ASP A 16 10.99 2.05 11.08
CA ASP A 16 11.95 2.46 10.05
C ASP A 16 11.49 2.03 8.66
N LEU A 17 10.95 0.81 8.53
CA LEU A 17 10.44 0.31 7.25
C LEU A 17 9.24 1.15 6.76
N VAL A 18 8.31 1.48 7.67
CA VAL A 18 7.18 2.36 7.36
C VAL A 18 7.66 3.76 6.98
N HIS A 19 8.64 4.30 7.73
CA HIS A 19 9.21 5.61 7.46
C HIS A 19 9.87 5.67 6.07
N GLU A 20 10.70 4.68 5.74
CA GLU A 20 11.38 4.56 4.44
C GLU A 20 10.37 4.50 3.27
N ILE A 21 9.26 3.75 3.42
CA ILE A 21 8.20 3.65 2.41
C ILE A 21 7.42 4.96 2.29
N PHE A 22 6.99 5.53 3.41
CA PHE A 22 6.12 6.73 3.43
C PHE A 22 6.83 7.98 2.91
N THR A 23 8.11 8.15 3.26
CA THR A 23 8.91 9.31 2.84
C THR A 23 9.60 9.12 1.50
N VAL A 24 9.51 7.92 0.90
CA VAL A 24 10.23 7.54 -0.33
C VAL A 24 11.75 7.74 -0.14
N GLY A 25 12.29 7.09 0.89
CA GLY A 25 13.70 7.18 1.26
C GLY A 25 14.67 6.60 0.22
N PRO A 26 15.99 6.79 0.41
CA PRO A 26 17.03 6.39 -0.54
C PRO A 26 17.08 4.87 -0.82
N ASN A 27 16.58 4.04 0.09
CA ASN A 27 16.52 2.59 -0.01
C ASN A 27 15.09 2.07 -0.23
N PHE A 28 14.17 2.90 -0.73
CA PHE A 28 12.78 2.54 -1.01
C PHE A 28 12.65 1.24 -1.83
N LYS A 29 13.48 1.07 -2.86
CA LYS A 29 13.43 -0.12 -3.73
C LYS A 29 13.64 -1.40 -2.92
N GLN A 30 14.57 -1.39 -1.96
CA GLN A 30 14.92 -2.52 -1.12
C GLN A 30 13.83 -2.77 -0.07
N ALA A 31 13.33 -1.70 0.56
CA ALA A 31 12.21 -1.76 1.49
C ALA A 31 10.94 -2.34 0.83
N ASN A 32 10.58 -1.85 -0.36
CA ASN A 32 9.40 -2.28 -1.09
C ASN A 32 9.53 -3.73 -1.61
N THR A 33 10.72 -4.12 -2.07
CA THR A 33 10.97 -5.49 -2.55
C THR A 33 10.98 -6.52 -1.40
N PHE A 34 11.36 -6.10 -0.19
CA PHE A 34 11.33 -6.95 0.99
C PHE A 34 9.90 -7.32 1.41
N LEU A 35 8.94 -6.41 1.21
CA LEU A 35 7.53 -6.66 1.49
C LEU A 35 6.94 -7.64 0.46
N TRP A 36 6.30 -8.69 0.95
CA TRP A 36 5.49 -9.54 0.09
C TRP A 36 4.23 -8.77 -0.36
N PRO A 37 3.75 -8.96 -1.61
CA PRO A 37 2.51 -8.34 -2.04
C PRO A 37 1.35 -8.58 -1.06
N PHE A 38 0.73 -7.49 -0.59
CA PHE A 38 -0.36 -7.57 0.38
C PHE A 38 -1.55 -8.31 -0.23
N LYS A 39 -2.05 -9.33 0.49
CA LYS A 39 -3.27 -10.05 0.12
C LYS A 39 -4.45 -9.38 0.81
N LEU A 40 -5.24 -8.64 0.05
CA LEU A 40 -6.41 -7.92 0.55
C LEU A 40 -7.70 -8.73 0.38
N SER A 41 -8.66 -8.53 1.25
CA SER A 41 -10.02 -9.09 1.13
C SER A 41 -10.89 -8.25 0.17
N SER A 42 -12.09 -8.74 -0.16
CA SER A 42 -13.06 -7.89 -0.87
C SER A 42 -13.58 -6.80 0.07
N PRO A 43 -13.85 -5.57 -0.43
CA PRO A 43 -14.25 -4.47 0.43
C PRO A 43 -15.56 -4.76 1.16
N ASN A 44 -15.56 -4.55 2.47
CA ASN A 44 -16.77 -4.57 3.29
C ASN A 44 -17.78 -3.52 2.78
N GLY A 45 -19.01 -3.95 2.50
CA GLY A 45 -20.04 -3.10 1.85
C GLY A 45 -20.01 -3.12 0.32
N GLY A 46 -19.06 -3.83 -0.29
CA GLY A 46 -18.96 -4.01 -1.74
C GLY A 46 -18.23 -2.87 -2.46
N TRP A 47 -18.21 -2.96 -3.79
CA TRP A 47 -17.54 -1.97 -4.63
C TRP A 47 -18.47 -0.82 -4.98
N THR A 48 -17.96 0.42 -4.92
CA THR A 48 -18.70 1.59 -5.39
C THR A 48 -18.80 1.59 -6.91
N GLY A 49 -20.01 1.61 -7.46
CA GLY A 49 -20.23 1.71 -8.91
C GLY A 49 -19.80 0.45 -9.68
N LYS A 50 -19.63 0.61 -11.00
CA LYS A 50 -19.16 -0.49 -11.88
C LYS A 50 -17.63 -0.57 -11.84
N LYS A 51 -17.09 -1.74 -11.51
CA LYS A 51 -15.63 -2.01 -11.48
C LYS A 51 -14.91 -1.68 -12.78
N SER A 52 -15.57 -1.88 -13.92
CA SER A 52 -15.04 -1.66 -15.26
C SER A 52 -15.16 -0.22 -15.75
N ARG A 53 -15.48 0.74 -14.86
CA ARG A 53 -15.57 2.17 -15.18
C ARG A 53 -14.54 2.96 -14.36
N HIS A 54 -14.05 4.06 -14.92
CA HIS A 54 -13.11 4.97 -14.27
C HIS A 54 -13.75 5.65 -13.04
N TYR A 55 -12.97 5.90 -11.99
CA TYR A 55 -13.45 6.47 -10.73
C TYR A 55 -14.16 7.81 -10.91
N ASN A 56 -13.60 8.71 -11.74
CA ASN A 56 -14.21 10.02 -12.07
C ASN A 56 -15.62 9.92 -12.69
N ASP A 57 -15.95 8.78 -13.32
CA ASP A 57 -17.25 8.52 -13.94
C ASP A 57 -18.16 7.65 -13.03
N ASN A 58 -17.96 7.70 -11.71
CA ASN A 58 -18.63 6.86 -10.71
C ASN A 58 -18.34 5.35 -10.90
N GLY A 59 -17.10 5.01 -11.24
CA GLY A 59 -16.60 3.64 -11.34
C GLY A 59 -15.66 3.24 -10.20
N SER A 60 -14.87 2.18 -10.40
CA SER A 60 -14.00 1.62 -9.35
C SER A 60 -12.55 1.34 -9.79
N PHE A 61 -12.10 1.76 -10.97
CA PHE A 61 -10.68 1.70 -11.36
C PHE A 61 -10.12 3.10 -11.65
N GLY A 62 -8.80 3.21 -11.74
CA GLY A 62 -8.10 4.47 -12.03
C GLY A 62 -7.66 5.20 -10.77
N ASP A 63 -7.16 6.41 -10.96
CA ASP A 63 -6.73 7.27 -9.87
C ASP A 63 -7.95 7.77 -9.08
N ARG A 64 -7.85 7.68 -7.75
CA ARG A 64 -8.85 8.17 -6.80
C ARG A 64 -8.22 9.01 -5.70
N GLU A 65 -6.97 9.41 -5.89
CA GLU A 65 -6.19 10.24 -4.97
C GLU A 65 -6.28 9.71 -3.53
N ASP A 66 -6.55 10.59 -2.57
CA ASP A 66 -6.63 10.25 -1.15
C ASP A 66 -7.78 9.30 -0.79
N LYS A 67 -8.77 9.11 -1.68
CA LYS A 67 -9.93 8.23 -1.42
C LYS A 67 -9.55 6.74 -1.43
N ILE A 68 -8.35 6.39 -1.89
CA ILE A 68 -7.83 5.01 -1.82
C ILE A 68 -7.74 4.51 -0.39
N ASN A 69 -7.46 5.39 0.58
CA ASN A 69 -7.35 5.03 1.99
C ASN A 69 -8.66 4.44 2.54
N ASN A 70 -9.81 4.98 2.12
CA ASN A 70 -11.11 4.46 2.55
C ASN A 70 -11.37 3.06 1.97
N LEU A 71 -10.99 2.82 0.71
CA LEU A 71 -11.11 1.49 0.11
C LEU A 71 -10.21 0.47 0.83
N ILE A 72 -8.94 0.81 1.05
CA ILE A 72 -7.99 -0.11 1.70
C ILE A 72 -8.47 -0.48 3.11
N ARG A 73 -9.01 0.47 3.88
CA ARG A 73 -9.60 0.20 5.21
C ARG A 73 -10.82 -0.74 5.17
N GLN A 74 -11.53 -0.81 4.05
CA GLN A 74 -12.63 -1.76 3.87
C GLN A 74 -12.14 -3.16 3.48
N MET A 75 -10.90 -3.30 3.02
CA MET A 75 -10.32 -4.53 2.50
C MET A 75 -9.29 -5.19 3.45
N ASN A 76 -8.91 -4.49 4.52
CA ASN A 76 -8.00 -4.96 5.58
C ASN A 76 -8.76 -5.38 6.83
#